data_AF-A0A174QJ34-F1
#
_entry.id   AF-A0A174QJ34-F1
#
_cell.length_a   1.000
_cell.length_b   1.000
_cell.length_c   1.000
_cell.angle_alpha   90.00
_cell.angle_beta   90.00
_cell.angle_gamma   90.00
#
_symmetry.space_group_name_H-M   'P 1'
#
loop_
_entity.id
_entity.type
_entity.pdbx_description
1 polymer ?
#
loop_
_entity_poly.entity_id
_entity_poly.type
_entity_poly.pdbx_seq_one_letter_code
_entity_poly.pdbx_strand_id
1 'polypeptide(L)'
;MESMRDIDRAMEREIAKGSCPLRFIRIEFGDSPYQEIASREKLLEVLSYLLRTGDYGRFAGKGTGNNVYMDIKGRKPAFQRTRSFLDRNSIFSAIRRYGKKIKPDFDGHTYLETVRCIFELPEGEQEKYRVTYDGQETFAFPMSDKYILGLYTHCISARRAASADMDIPGAGFSEKEQGIASLEDVRDVLFQCLLFDTIKCGEGVLYADLCTIYCLKEDR
;
A
#
# COMPACT_ATOMS: atom_id res chain seq x y z
N MET A 1 -7.85 -18.46 -0.12
CA MET A 1 -6.63 -17.64 0.08
C MET A 1 -5.49 -18.62 0.09
N GLU A 2 -4.42 -18.41 -0.68
CA GLU A 2 -3.23 -19.27 -0.55
C GLU A 2 -2.72 -19.18 0.90
N SER A 3 -2.22 -20.29 1.45
CA SER A 3 -1.66 -20.26 2.80
C SER A 3 -0.40 -19.39 2.82
N MET A 4 -0.09 -18.73 3.95
CA MET A 4 1.16 -17.95 4.06
C MET A 4 2.38 -18.80 3.74
N ARG A 5 2.36 -20.08 4.12
CA ARG A 5 3.42 -21.05 3.79
C ARG A 5 3.57 -21.29 2.28
N ASP A 6 2.48 -21.31 1.53
CA ASP A 6 2.55 -21.44 0.06
C ASP A 6 3.08 -20.18 -0.60
N ILE A 7 2.72 -19.01 -0.06
CA ILE A 7 3.23 -17.71 -0.49
C ILE A 7 4.74 -17.65 -0.25
N ASP A 8 5.21 -18.01 0.94
CA ASP A 8 6.64 -18.02 1.28
C ASP A 8 7.43 -18.95 0.36
N ARG A 9 6.94 -20.18 0.16
CA ARG A 9 7.56 -21.14 -0.76
C ARG A 9 7.57 -20.63 -2.20
N ALA A 10 6.54 -19.90 -2.62
CA ALA A 10 6.53 -19.27 -3.93
C ALA A 10 7.56 -18.14 -4.01
N MET A 11 7.66 -17.30 -2.98
CA MET A 11 8.62 -16.21 -2.90
C MET A 11 10.07 -16.72 -2.97
N GLU A 12 10.41 -17.78 -2.24
CA GLU A 12 11.73 -18.43 -2.30
C GLU A 12 12.10 -18.89 -3.73
N ARG A 13 11.12 -19.46 -4.46
CA ARG A 13 11.34 -19.85 -5.86
C ARG A 13 11.56 -18.65 -6.77
N GLU A 14 10.94 -17.51 -6.48
CA GLU A 14 11.14 -16.30 -7.26
C GLU A 14 12.49 -15.62 -6.94
N ILE A 15 13.01 -15.76 -5.71
CA ILE A 15 14.39 -15.39 -5.36
C ILE A 15 15.37 -16.22 -6.17
N ALA A 16 15.19 -17.54 -6.22
CA ALA A 16 16.02 -18.44 -7.03
C ALA A 16 15.99 -18.11 -8.54
N LYS A 17 14.97 -17.38 -9.02
CA LYS A 17 14.85 -16.88 -10.39
C LYS A 17 15.40 -15.44 -10.59
N GLY A 18 16.01 -14.86 -9.56
CA GLY A 18 16.63 -13.53 -9.61
C GLY A 18 15.78 -12.39 -9.07
N SER A 19 14.68 -12.67 -8.34
CA SER A 19 14.00 -11.62 -7.58
C SER A 19 14.86 -11.18 -6.39
N CYS A 20 14.86 -9.89 -6.11
CA CYS A 20 15.46 -9.29 -4.94
C CYS A 20 14.86 -9.92 -3.67
N PRO A 21 15.68 -10.44 -2.74
CA PRO A 21 15.22 -11.15 -1.55
C PRO A 21 14.76 -10.18 -0.44
N LEU A 22 13.99 -9.16 -0.80
CA LEU A 22 13.46 -8.19 0.15
C LEU A 22 12.47 -8.87 1.10
N ARG A 23 12.70 -8.83 2.41
CA ARG A 23 11.90 -9.54 3.42
C ARG A 23 11.00 -8.57 4.17
N PHE A 24 9.72 -8.88 4.32
CA PHE A 24 8.81 -8.16 5.20
C PHE A 24 9.14 -8.46 6.67
N ILE A 25 9.14 -7.42 7.52
CA ILE A 25 9.49 -7.52 8.94
C ILE A 25 8.29 -7.20 9.83
N ARG A 26 7.72 -6.01 9.68
CA ARG A 26 6.60 -5.53 10.49
C ARG A 26 5.90 -4.36 9.80
N ILE A 27 4.80 -3.92 10.39
CA ILE A 27 4.22 -2.62 10.08
C ILE A 27 4.44 -1.63 11.22
N GLU A 28 4.40 -0.35 10.89
CA GLU A 28 4.44 0.76 11.85
C GLU A 28 3.39 1.81 11.48
N PHE A 29 2.65 2.26 12.48
CA PHE A 29 1.78 3.42 12.36
C PHE A 29 2.64 4.67 12.59
N GLY A 30 2.55 5.64 11.68
CA GLY A 30 3.16 6.96 11.90
C GLY A 30 2.37 7.79 12.91
N ASP A 31 2.86 9.00 13.21
CA ASP A 31 2.23 9.90 14.18
C ASP A 31 0.83 10.37 13.78
N SER A 32 0.56 10.44 12.47
CA SER A 32 -0.75 10.78 11.90
C SER A 32 -1.03 9.83 10.73
N PRO A 33 -1.42 8.58 11.02
CA PRO A 33 -1.63 7.56 10.00
C PRO A 33 -2.98 7.74 9.30
N TYR A 34 -3.91 8.49 9.90
CA TYR A 34 -5.25 8.72 9.38
C TYR A 34 -5.43 10.18 8.94
N GLN A 35 -6.00 10.35 7.75
CA GLN A 35 -6.32 11.67 7.20
C GLN A 35 -7.74 11.64 6.64
N GLU A 36 -8.59 12.54 7.12
CA GLU A 36 -9.95 12.68 6.61
C GLU A 36 -9.93 13.18 5.15
N ILE A 37 -10.79 12.59 4.33
CA ILE A 37 -11.09 13.05 2.98
C ILE A 37 -12.44 13.76 3.03
N ALA A 38 -12.41 15.09 3.20
CA ALA A 38 -13.61 15.91 3.44
C ALA A 38 -14.39 16.30 2.16
N SER A 39 -14.02 15.80 0.97
CA SER A 39 -14.77 16.07 -0.26
C SER A 39 -14.49 15.08 -1.38
N ARG A 40 -15.37 15.07 -2.37
CA ARG A 40 -15.19 14.31 -3.60
C ARG A 40 -13.98 14.78 -4.39
N GLU A 41 -13.73 16.08 -4.42
CA GLU A 41 -12.59 16.70 -5.10
C GLU A 41 -11.30 16.24 -4.44
N LYS A 42 -11.25 16.24 -3.10
CA LYS A 42 -10.09 15.74 -2.35
C LYS A 42 -9.86 14.25 -2.58
N LEU A 43 -10.93 13.45 -2.63
CA LEU A 43 -10.81 12.03 -2.96
C LEU A 43 -10.16 11.81 -4.33
N LEU A 44 -10.57 12.57 -5.35
CA LEU A 44 -10.00 12.45 -6.69
C LEU A 44 -8.52 12.87 -6.70
N GLU A 45 -8.17 13.93 -5.98
CA GLU A 45 -6.78 14.37 -5.79
C GLU A 45 -5.93 13.26 -5.14
N VAL A 46 -6.41 12.67 -4.04
CA VAL A 46 -5.74 11.56 -3.35
C VAL A 46 -5.56 10.37 -4.28
N LEU A 47 -6.60 9.96 -5.01
CA LEU A 47 -6.50 8.87 -5.99
C LEU A 47 -5.48 9.17 -7.10
N SER A 48 -5.46 10.42 -7.60
CA SER A 48 -4.47 10.85 -8.60
C SER A 48 -3.06 10.85 -8.04
N TYR A 49 -2.86 11.27 -6.79
CA TYR A 49 -1.58 11.16 -6.10
C TYR A 49 -1.14 9.70 -5.99
N LEU A 50 -1.95 8.83 -5.38
CA LEU A 50 -1.60 7.42 -5.12
C LEU A 50 -1.29 6.66 -6.42
N LEU A 51 -2.07 6.89 -7.48
CA LEU A 51 -1.85 6.25 -8.79
C LEU A 51 -0.81 6.98 -9.65
N ARG A 52 -0.31 8.14 -9.20
CA ARG A 52 0.60 9.02 -9.95
C ARG A 52 0.04 9.32 -11.35
N THR A 53 -1.20 9.80 -11.41
CA THR A 53 -1.91 10.19 -12.65
C THR A 53 -2.19 11.69 -12.68
N GLY A 54 -2.60 12.20 -13.85
CA GLY A 54 -2.82 13.64 -14.04
C GLY A 54 -1.57 14.46 -13.69
N ASP A 55 -1.75 15.53 -12.92
CA ASP A 55 -0.66 16.41 -12.49
C ASP A 55 0.37 15.73 -11.59
N TYR A 56 -0.01 14.62 -10.94
CA TYR A 56 0.88 13.80 -10.11
C TYR A 56 1.68 12.78 -10.92
N GLY A 57 1.45 12.70 -12.24
CA GLY A 57 2.25 11.88 -13.15
C GLY A 57 3.74 12.22 -13.12
N ARG A 58 4.09 13.47 -12.78
CA ARG A 58 5.49 13.91 -12.60
C ARG A 58 6.24 13.15 -11.49
N PHE A 59 5.51 12.60 -10.52
CA PHE A 59 6.08 11.82 -9.42
C PHE A 59 6.25 10.34 -9.80
N ALA A 60 5.83 9.93 -11.00
CA ALA A 60 6.03 8.58 -11.47
C ALA A 60 7.51 8.36 -11.86
N GLY A 61 8.29 7.81 -10.93
CA GLY A 61 9.69 7.45 -11.15
C GLY A 61 9.85 6.00 -11.66
N LYS A 62 11.11 5.57 -11.81
CA LYS A 62 11.43 4.16 -12.16
C LYS A 62 10.88 3.15 -11.15
N GLY A 63 10.74 3.56 -9.88
CA GLY A 63 10.17 2.74 -8.80
C GLY A 63 8.66 2.52 -8.91
N THR A 64 7.91 3.40 -9.60
CA THR A 64 6.43 3.31 -9.67
C THR A 64 5.97 2.03 -10.35
N GLY A 65 6.81 1.46 -11.19
CA GLY A 65 6.55 0.15 -11.79
C GLY A 65 6.44 -0.98 -10.79
N ASN A 66 6.97 -0.85 -9.56
CA ASN A 66 6.87 -1.85 -8.49
C ASN A 66 5.62 -1.70 -7.62
N ASN A 67 4.88 -0.60 -7.74
CA ASN A 67 3.70 -0.36 -6.92
C ASN A 67 2.61 -1.40 -7.20
N VAL A 68 1.94 -1.82 -6.14
CA VAL A 68 0.78 -2.72 -6.19
C VAL A 68 -0.46 -1.89 -6.00
N TYR A 69 -1.43 -2.05 -6.89
CA TYR A 69 -2.70 -1.34 -6.82
C TYR A 69 -3.86 -2.33 -6.79
N MET A 70 -4.87 -1.98 -6.00
CA MET A 70 -6.20 -2.53 -6.12
C MET A 70 -6.81 -2.13 -7.46
N ASP A 71 -7.36 -3.10 -8.17
CA ASP A 71 -8.13 -2.93 -9.38
C ASP A 71 -9.48 -3.64 -9.24
N ILE A 72 -10.52 -3.03 -9.80
CA ILE A 72 -11.88 -3.56 -9.77
C ILE A 72 -12.13 -4.26 -11.10
N LYS A 73 -11.69 -5.52 -11.18
CA LYS A 73 -12.00 -6.43 -12.28
C LYS A 73 -13.22 -7.28 -11.92
N GLY A 74 -14.40 -6.87 -12.41
CA GLY A 74 -15.65 -7.59 -12.15
C GLY A 74 -16.24 -7.29 -10.77
N ARG A 75 -16.53 -8.33 -9.97
CA ARG A 75 -17.20 -8.17 -8.65
C ARG A 75 -16.25 -8.14 -7.45
N LYS A 76 -14.98 -8.55 -7.60
CA LYS A 76 -14.02 -8.65 -6.49
C LYS A 76 -12.80 -7.78 -6.77
N PRO A 77 -12.22 -7.15 -5.73
CA PRO A 77 -10.91 -6.52 -5.84
C PRO A 77 -9.86 -7.54 -6.28
N ALA A 78 -9.03 -7.15 -7.24
CA ALA A 78 -7.80 -7.84 -7.60
C ALA A 78 -6.62 -6.91 -7.33
N PHE A 79 -5.44 -7.47 -7.10
CA PHE A 79 -4.22 -6.70 -6.85
C PHE A 79 -3.19 -7.03 -7.92
N GLN A 80 -2.57 -6.00 -8.47
CA GLN A 80 -1.58 -6.18 -9.51
C GLN A 80 -0.49 -5.10 -9.43
N ARG A 81 0.73 -5.51 -9.75
CA ARG A 81 1.81 -4.60 -10.07
C ARG A 81 1.45 -3.83 -11.34
N THR A 82 1.67 -2.52 -11.37
CA THR A 82 1.33 -1.71 -12.56
C THR A 82 2.51 -0.86 -13.02
N ARG A 83 2.95 -1.09 -14.27
CA ARG A 83 4.11 -0.40 -14.87
C ARG A 83 3.73 0.76 -15.78
N SER A 84 2.56 0.68 -16.43
CA SER A 84 2.14 1.67 -17.41
C SER A 84 1.35 2.82 -16.80
N PHE A 85 1.53 4.02 -17.33
CA PHE A 85 0.64 5.15 -17.06
C PHE A 85 -0.80 4.88 -17.54
N LEU A 86 -0.97 4.19 -18.67
CA LEU A 86 -2.31 3.87 -19.21
C LEU A 86 -3.07 2.95 -18.25
N ASP A 87 -2.40 1.93 -17.71
CA ASP A 87 -3.01 1.01 -16.75
C ASP A 87 -3.40 1.74 -15.46
N ARG A 88 -2.55 2.64 -14.95
CA ARG A 88 -2.86 3.45 -13.76
C ARG A 88 -4.08 4.36 -13.99
N ASN A 89 -4.23 4.95 -15.17
CA ASN A 89 -5.44 5.70 -15.54
C ASN A 89 -6.68 4.82 -15.68
N SER A 90 -6.51 3.58 -16.17
CA SER A 90 -7.59 2.59 -16.23
C SER A 90 -8.09 2.26 -14.82
N ILE A 91 -7.17 1.98 -13.88
CA ILE A 91 -7.47 1.76 -12.46
C ILE A 91 -8.18 2.98 -11.87
N PHE A 92 -7.64 4.19 -12.07
CA PHE A 92 -8.28 5.43 -11.62
C PHE A 92 -9.74 5.51 -12.09
N SER A 93 -9.98 5.24 -13.38
CA SER A 93 -11.31 5.27 -13.97
C SER A 93 -12.23 4.16 -13.43
N ALA A 94 -11.69 2.98 -13.13
CA ALA A 94 -12.41 1.88 -12.50
C ALA A 94 -12.81 2.22 -11.06
N ILE A 95 -11.87 2.70 -10.24
CA ILE A 95 -12.12 3.09 -8.84
C ILE A 95 -13.07 4.28 -8.76
N ARG A 96 -12.95 5.28 -9.65
CA ARG A 96 -13.90 6.40 -9.73
C ARG A 96 -15.33 5.93 -10.02
N ARG A 97 -15.50 4.90 -10.84
CA ARG A 97 -16.81 4.29 -11.10
C ARG A 97 -17.29 3.47 -9.91
N TYR A 98 -16.40 2.70 -9.29
CA TYR A 98 -16.69 1.91 -8.09
C TYR A 98 -17.13 2.79 -6.92
N GLY A 99 -16.50 3.95 -6.72
CA GLY A 99 -16.87 4.93 -5.71
C GLY A 99 -18.31 5.45 -5.84
N LYS A 100 -18.89 5.49 -7.05
CA LYS A 100 -20.31 5.82 -7.22
C LYS A 100 -21.25 4.76 -6.63
N LYS A 101 -20.80 3.50 -6.58
CA LYS A 101 -21.53 2.39 -5.97
C LYS A 101 -21.34 2.40 -4.44
N ILE A 102 -20.12 2.63 -3.98
CA ILE A 102 -19.78 2.68 -2.56
C ILE A 102 -20.39 3.89 -1.86
N LYS A 103 -20.54 5.03 -2.57
CA LYS A 103 -21.05 6.30 -2.04
C LYS A 103 -20.29 6.69 -0.74
N PRO A 104 -19.00 7.05 -0.85
CA PRO A 104 -18.25 7.59 0.28
C PRO A 104 -18.99 8.80 0.85
N ASP A 105 -19.07 8.86 2.17
CA ASP A 105 -19.56 10.02 2.89
C ASP A 105 -18.36 10.85 3.36
N PHE A 106 -18.39 12.13 3.03
CA PHE A 106 -17.29 13.07 3.24
C PHE A 106 -17.50 13.95 4.47
N ASP A 107 -18.57 13.71 5.24
CA ASP A 107 -18.83 14.35 6.53
C ASP A 107 -18.23 13.53 7.68
N GLY A 108 -16.90 13.37 7.69
CA GLY A 108 -16.22 12.64 8.75
C GLY A 108 -16.26 11.11 8.65
N HIS A 109 -16.56 10.53 7.49
CA HIS A 109 -16.69 9.07 7.28
C HIS A 109 -15.85 8.50 6.12
N THR A 110 -14.92 9.26 5.54
CA THR A 110 -13.97 8.77 4.54
C THR A 110 -12.55 9.14 4.92
N TYR A 111 -11.67 8.15 5.03
CA TYR A 111 -10.30 8.34 5.52
C TYR A 111 -9.27 7.66 4.63
N LEU A 112 -8.13 8.32 4.46
CA LEU A 112 -6.90 7.70 4.00
C LEU A 112 -6.11 7.21 5.23
N GLU A 113 -5.87 5.92 5.30
CA GLU A 113 -4.86 5.33 6.18
C GLU A 113 -3.53 5.19 5.43
N THR A 114 -2.42 5.55 6.07
CA THR A 114 -1.06 5.28 5.63
C THR A 114 -0.29 4.54 6.72
N VAL A 115 0.09 3.30 6.43
CA VAL A 115 0.90 2.44 7.31
C VAL A 115 2.23 2.15 6.65
N ARG A 116 3.33 2.25 7.42
CA ARG A 116 4.66 1.90 6.91
C ARG A 116 4.85 0.40 6.99
N CYS A 117 5.16 -0.23 5.87
CA CYS A 117 5.61 -1.62 5.84
C CYS A 117 7.13 -1.63 5.85
N ILE A 118 7.71 -2.24 6.88
CA ILE A 118 9.15 -2.32 7.09
C ILE A 118 9.68 -3.60 6.44
N PHE A 119 10.74 -3.44 5.69
CA PHE A 119 11.45 -4.48 4.98
C PHE A 119 12.95 -4.42 5.28
N GLU A 120 13.62 -5.54 5.04
CA GLU A 120 15.07 -5.60 5.05
C GLU A 120 15.59 -6.42 3.88
N LEU A 121 16.86 -6.19 3.53
CA LEU A 121 17.62 -7.10 2.69
C LEU A 121 18.45 -8.02 3.59
N PRO A 122 18.63 -9.30 3.22
CA PRO A 122 19.55 -10.20 3.90
C PRO A 122 20.95 -9.61 3.98
N GLU A 123 21.71 -10.03 4.99
CA GLU A 123 23.09 -9.63 5.17
C GLU A 123 23.92 -9.91 3.90
N GLY A 124 24.68 -8.91 3.46
CA GLY A 124 25.50 -9.00 2.23
C GLY A 124 24.75 -8.81 0.91
N GLU A 125 23.42 -8.66 0.91
CA GLU A 125 22.64 -8.41 -0.32
C GLU A 125 22.50 -6.91 -0.64
N GLN A 126 22.63 -6.02 0.36
CA GLN A 126 22.40 -4.58 0.19
C GLN A 126 23.20 -3.97 -0.97
N GLU A 127 24.50 -4.28 -1.06
CA GLU A 127 25.39 -3.72 -2.08
C GLU A 127 24.95 -4.08 -3.50
N LYS A 128 24.39 -5.28 -3.71
CA LYS A 128 24.00 -5.77 -5.03
C LYS A 128 22.83 -4.99 -5.62
N TYR A 129 21.98 -4.43 -4.76
CA TYR A 129 20.76 -3.71 -5.14
C TYR A 129 20.93 -2.20 -5.01
N ARG A 130 22.08 -1.74 -4.53
CA ARG A 130 22.42 -0.33 -4.40
C ARG A 130 22.79 0.25 -5.76
N VAL A 131 22.21 1.38 -6.11
CA VAL A 131 22.43 2.06 -7.39
C VAL A 131 22.58 3.55 -7.18
N THR A 132 23.41 4.20 -7.98
CA THR A 132 23.46 5.67 -8.03
C THR A 132 22.58 6.17 -9.17
N TYR A 133 21.60 7.00 -8.85
CA TYR A 133 20.73 7.66 -9.82
C TYR A 133 20.79 9.17 -9.59
N ASP A 134 21.16 9.91 -10.64
CA ASP A 134 21.30 11.37 -10.59
C ASP A 134 22.19 11.87 -9.44
N GLY A 135 23.29 11.16 -9.19
CA GLY A 135 24.23 11.47 -8.10
C GLY A 135 23.74 11.09 -6.70
N GLN A 136 22.52 10.55 -6.56
CA GLN A 136 21.98 10.08 -5.29
C GLN A 136 22.00 8.55 -5.21
N GLU A 137 22.41 8.03 -4.07
CA GLU A 137 22.33 6.59 -3.78
C GLU A 137 20.87 6.19 -3.52
N THR A 138 20.43 5.10 -4.16
CA THR A 138 19.11 4.53 -4.00
C THR A 138 19.18 3.01 -4.21
N PHE A 139 18.03 2.32 -4.19
CA PHE A 139 17.96 0.88 -4.38
C PHE A 139 17.10 0.52 -5.61
N ALA A 140 17.59 -0.45 -6.38
CA ALA A 140 16.86 -1.09 -7.45
C ALA A 140 16.42 -2.48 -7.01
N PHE A 141 15.10 -2.71 -6.94
CA PHE A 141 14.54 -4.00 -6.54
C PHE A 141 13.97 -4.74 -7.75
N PRO A 142 14.76 -5.54 -8.48
CA PRO A 142 14.24 -6.41 -9.53
C PRO A 142 13.41 -7.49 -8.86
N MET A 143 12.09 -7.47 -9.02
CA MET A 143 11.20 -8.47 -8.43
C MET A 143 10.19 -8.93 -9.46
N SER A 144 9.80 -10.20 -9.43
CA SER A 144 8.69 -10.68 -10.25
C SER A 144 7.34 -10.19 -9.72
N ASP A 145 6.30 -10.27 -10.54
CA ASP A 145 4.95 -9.89 -10.13
C ASP A 145 4.46 -10.78 -8.97
N LYS A 146 4.85 -12.06 -8.98
CA LYS A 146 4.52 -13.00 -7.92
C LYS A 146 5.21 -12.65 -6.60
N TYR A 147 6.48 -12.25 -6.64
CA TYR A 147 7.21 -11.86 -5.43
C TYR A 147 6.64 -10.58 -4.80
N ILE A 148 6.37 -9.56 -5.62
CA ILE A 148 5.76 -8.30 -5.16
C ILE A 148 4.38 -8.53 -4.54
N LEU A 149 3.55 -9.39 -5.15
CA LEU A 149 2.24 -9.73 -4.58
C LEU A 149 2.37 -10.54 -3.28
N GLY A 150 3.43 -11.34 -3.14
CA GLY A 150 3.78 -12.00 -1.87
C GLY A 150 4.08 -10.99 -0.77
N LEU A 151 4.94 -10.01 -1.04
CA LEU A 151 5.25 -8.92 -0.10
C LEU A 151 4.00 -8.13 0.29
N TYR A 152 3.18 -7.77 -0.69
CA TYR A 152 1.90 -7.13 -0.44
C TYR A 152 1.01 -7.96 0.49
N THR A 153 0.96 -9.29 0.28
CA THR A 153 0.16 -10.19 1.11
C THR A 153 0.65 -10.25 2.55
N HIS A 154 1.96 -10.25 2.76
CA HIS A 154 2.56 -10.11 4.10
C HIS A 154 2.15 -8.80 4.77
N CYS A 155 2.25 -7.68 4.05
CA CYS A 155 1.90 -6.35 4.56
C CYS A 155 0.43 -6.27 5.00
N ILE A 156 -0.51 -6.69 4.13
CA ILE A 156 -1.95 -6.62 4.46
C ILE A 156 -2.34 -7.63 5.53
N SER A 157 -1.68 -8.78 5.61
CA SER A 157 -1.92 -9.76 6.68
C SER A 157 -1.46 -9.21 8.02
N ALA A 158 -0.29 -8.57 8.08
CA ALA A 158 0.19 -7.90 9.29
C ALA A 158 -0.72 -6.76 9.73
N ARG A 159 -1.22 -5.93 8.79
CA ARG A 159 -2.19 -4.87 9.13
C ARG A 159 -3.50 -5.41 9.70
N ARG A 160 -3.99 -6.54 9.18
CA ARG A 160 -5.18 -7.22 9.72
C ARG A 160 -4.94 -7.91 11.07
N ALA A 161 -3.72 -8.40 11.31
CA ALA A 161 -3.36 -8.94 12.62
C ALA A 161 -3.29 -7.82 13.68
N ALA A 162 -2.73 -6.66 13.33
CA ALA A 162 -2.65 -5.51 14.22
C ALA A 162 -4.03 -5.00 14.70
N SER A 163 -5.09 -5.15 13.90
CA SER A 163 -6.46 -4.86 14.35
C SER A 163 -7.01 -5.87 15.36
N ALA A 164 -6.50 -7.11 15.37
CA ALA A 164 -6.97 -8.17 16.26
C ALA A 164 -6.23 -8.21 17.60
N ASP A 165 -4.96 -7.83 17.61
CA ASP A 165 -4.08 -7.99 18.78
C ASP A 165 -4.11 -6.80 19.76
N MET A 166 -4.91 -5.75 19.53
CA MET A 166 -4.98 -4.53 20.36
C MET A 166 -3.63 -3.80 20.59
N ASP A 167 -2.54 -4.25 19.96
CA ASP A 167 -1.22 -3.58 19.87
C ASP A 167 -1.25 -2.36 18.93
N ILE A 168 -2.43 -1.75 18.78
CA ILE A 168 -2.58 -0.42 18.19
C ILE A 168 -2.00 0.55 19.23
N PRO A 169 -1.09 1.47 18.86
CA PRO A 169 -0.56 2.46 19.81
C PRO A 169 -1.73 3.26 20.44
N GLY A 170 -2.18 2.84 21.63
CA GLY A 170 -3.37 3.40 22.28
C GLY A 170 -3.17 4.79 22.86
N ALA A 171 -1.92 5.26 22.94
CA ALA A 171 -1.58 6.58 23.45
C ALA A 171 -1.48 7.58 22.29
N GLY A 172 -2.61 7.99 21.71
CA GLY A 172 -2.64 9.09 20.75
C GLY A 172 -3.81 9.13 19.77
N PHE A 173 -4.47 8.01 19.52
CA PHE A 173 -5.59 7.95 18.58
C PHE A 173 -6.91 8.42 19.21
N SER A 174 -7.65 9.23 18.45
CA SER A 174 -9.06 9.54 18.73
C SER A 174 -9.92 8.27 18.69
N GLU A 175 -11.12 8.32 19.28
CA GLU A 175 -12.09 7.20 19.25
C GLU A 175 -12.35 6.71 17.83
N LYS A 176 -12.52 7.65 16.89
CA LYS A 176 -12.70 7.35 15.47
C LYS A 176 -11.49 6.63 14.86
N GLU A 177 -10.28 7.11 15.13
CA GLU A 177 -9.06 6.46 14.65
C GLU A 177 -8.86 5.07 15.27
N GLN A 178 -9.25 4.87 16.53
CA GLN A 178 -9.25 3.54 17.15
C GLN A 178 -10.22 2.58 16.46
N GLY A 179 -11.42 3.04 16.11
CA GLY A 179 -12.39 2.26 15.34
C GLY A 179 -11.95 1.92 13.91
N ILE A 180 -11.16 2.80 13.27
CA ILE A 180 -10.50 2.49 12.00
C ILE A 180 -9.36 1.49 12.22
N ALA A 181 -8.55 1.69 13.26
CA ALA A 181 -7.41 0.85 13.56
C ALA A 181 -7.82 -0.60 13.86
N SER A 182 -8.89 -0.80 14.63
CA SER A 182 -9.52 -2.11 14.90
C SER A 182 -10.33 -2.66 13.72
N LEU A 183 -10.56 -1.85 12.68
CA LEU A 183 -11.42 -2.12 11.53
C LEU A 183 -12.91 -2.30 11.88
N GLU A 184 -13.31 -2.04 13.13
CA GLU A 184 -14.70 -2.20 13.58
C GLU A 184 -15.63 -1.19 12.91
N ASP A 185 -15.17 0.04 12.70
CA ASP A 185 -15.98 1.10 12.09
C ASP A 185 -15.90 1.14 10.57
N VAL A 186 -15.07 0.29 9.97
CA VAL A 186 -14.91 0.23 8.52
C VAL A 186 -16.13 -0.45 7.88
N ARG A 187 -16.83 0.28 7.02
CA ARG A 187 -17.93 -0.23 6.19
C ARG A 187 -17.42 -0.87 4.90
N ASP A 188 -16.51 -0.19 4.21
CA ASP A 188 -15.98 -0.65 2.93
C ASP A 188 -14.55 -0.13 2.70
N VAL A 189 -13.83 -0.75 1.76
CA VAL A 189 -12.52 -0.31 1.28
C VAL A 189 -12.66 0.16 -0.15
N LEU A 190 -12.53 1.47 -0.35
CA LEU A 190 -12.67 2.07 -1.67
C LEU A 190 -11.46 1.78 -2.57
N PHE A 191 -10.26 1.87 -1.99
CA PHE A 191 -8.99 1.68 -2.70
C PHE A 191 -7.88 1.26 -1.75
N GLN A 192 -6.92 0.49 -2.25
CA GLN A 192 -5.76 0.04 -1.49
C GLN A 192 -4.54 -0.11 -2.40
N CYS A 193 -3.36 0.32 -1.93
CA CYS A 193 -2.12 0.19 -2.68
C CYS A 193 -0.89 0.10 -1.78
N LEU A 194 0.16 -0.54 -2.28
CA LEU A 194 1.50 -0.55 -1.67
C LEU A 194 2.46 0.20 -2.60
N LEU A 195 3.03 1.29 -2.09
CA LEU A 195 3.84 2.25 -2.84
C LEU A 195 5.33 1.96 -2.65
N PHE A 196 5.89 1.15 -3.54
CA PHE A 196 7.33 0.87 -3.59
C PHE A 196 8.15 2.05 -4.14
N ASP A 197 7.52 2.99 -4.84
CA ASP A 197 8.18 4.20 -5.34
C ASP A 197 8.48 5.24 -4.26
N THR A 198 7.94 5.07 -3.05
CA THR A 198 8.26 5.89 -1.88
C THR A 198 9.28 5.23 -0.95
N ILE A 199 9.95 4.15 -1.38
CA ILE A 199 10.93 3.47 -0.52
C ILE A 199 11.98 4.45 -0.02
N LYS A 200 12.12 4.49 1.31
CA LYS A 200 13.16 5.21 2.02
C LYS A 200 14.05 4.21 2.75
N CYS A 201 15.32 4.54 2.83
CA CYS A 201 16.32 3.78 3.60
C CYS A 201 16.65 4.57 4.88
N GLY A 202 16.49 3.95 6.04
CA GLY A 202 16.86 4.52 7.33
C GLY A 202 17.29 3.42 8.29
N GLU A 203 18.38 3.63 9.03
CA GLU A 203 18.89 2.67 10.05
C GLU A 203 19.02 1.21 9.56
N GLY A 204 19.32 1.01 8.27
CA GLY A 204 19.46 -0.33 7.68
C GLY A 204 18.15 -1.03 7.30
N VAL A 205 17.00 -0.38 7.49
CA VAL A 205 15.69 -0.86 7.02
C VAL A 205 15.13 -0.03 5.87
N LEU A 206 14.33 -0.69 5.05
CA LEU A 206 13.62 -0.13 3.90
C LEU A 206 12.14 -0.07 4.24
N TYR A 207 11.44 1.01 3.93
CA TYR A 207 9.99 1.03 4.16
C TYR A 207 9.20 1.58 2.98
N ALA A 208 8.05 0.98 2.71
CA ALA A 208 7.08 1.40 1.70
C ALA A 208 5.73 1.68 2.35
N ASP A 209 4.97 2.60 1.77
CA ASP A 209 3.67 2.99 2.32
C ASP A 209 2.56 2.07 1.81
N LEU A 210 1.88 1.38 2.73
CA LEU A 210 0.59 0.74 2.49
C LEU A 210 -0.51 1.77 2.74
N CYS A 211 -1.19 2.18 1.67
CA CYS A 211 -2.25 3.17 1.72
C CYS A 211 -3.61 2.49 1.52
N THR A 212 -4.59 2.83 2.35
CA THR A 212 -5.97 2.33 2.23
C THR A 212 -6.95 3.47 2.38
N ILE A 213 -7.92 3.57 1.45
CA ILE A 213 -9.04 4.52 1.59
C ILE A 213 -10.23 3.75 2.16
N TYR A 214 -10.56 4.05 3.41
CA TYR A 214 -11.69 3.49 4.13
C TYR A 214 -12.93 4.37 3.99
N CYS A 215 -14.08 3.72 3.83
CA CYS A 215 -15.38 4.33 4.06
C CYS A 215 -15.92 3.75 5.37
N LEU A 216 -16.28 4.61 6.32
CA LEU A 216 -16.74 4.22 7.64
C LEU A 216 -18.25 3.98 7.64
N LYS A 217 -18.73 3.36 8.71
CA LYS A 217 -20.15 3.31 9.04
C LYS A 217 -20.60 4.72 9.41
N GLU A 218 -21.81 5.09 9.01
CA GLU A 218 -22.45 6.33 9.46
C GLU A 218 -22.78 6.19 10.96
N ASP A 219 -22.54 7.25 11.73
CA ASP A 219 -22.95 7.33 13.13
C ASP A 219 -24.47 7.06 13.22
N ARG A 220 -24.86 6.07 14.05
CA ARG A 220 -26.27 5.68 14.24
C ARG A 220 -27.01 6.63 15.16
#